data_AF-A0A6J1GEL9-F1
#
_entry.id   AF-A0A6J1GEL9-F1
#
_cell.length_a   1.000
_cell.length_b   1.000
_cell.length_c   1.000
_cell.angle_alpha   90.00
_cell.angle_beta   90.00
_cell.angle_gamma   90.00
#
_symmetry.space_group_name_H-M   'P 1'
#
loop_
_entity.id
_entity.type
_entity.pdbx_description
1 polymer ?
#
loop_
_entity_poly.entity_id
_entity_poly.type
_entity_poly.pdbx_seq_one_letter_code
_entity_poly.pdbx_strand_id
1 'polypeptide(L)'
;MGKKKKLRLQNQGSHVILDNGLLMVTISNPQGYVSGIKYGNMDNLLDVKSSESKRGYWDINWSWPGGKDRYQLLKGSEFNVINATDDTIEISFRKASKLSSRYIMRTGMPGFYCYAIYEHPSGQIRFHYMAISDEKQRIMPMPEDLHPGRGEELIVPESVLLVNPINPDLKGEVDDKYQYSVDNKDGGVHGWISSSPNNIGFWVVFPSHEFRNGGPTKQNLTVHTGPTCLAMFHGTHYIGEDILTHIKEGEAWRKVFGPVLVYLNSTSDVSEAHNLWMDAKEQENERGSISGRLLVQDRFISSSPIPARDAHVGLSAAREEGGWQIESKEYQFWVQTDSNGDFTIRNVIPGVYGLHGWVPGFIGDYLHQSLVTVSAGSHTHLGILTYSPLRDGPTVWEIGFPDRTAGSFYVPDVNPMQYILYLIVYQIQVQAIWFMGGIQ
;
A
#
# COMPACT_ATOMS: atom_id res chain seq x y z
N MET A 1 -5.32 0.43 -37.01
CA MET A 1 -4.28 0.37 -35.92
C MET A 1 -3.67 1.75 -35.69
N GLY A 2 -4.45 2.73 -35.08
CA GLY A 2 -4.22 4.16 -34.74
C GLY A 2 -2.79 4.38 -34.23
N LYS A 3 -1.82 5.03 -35.00
CA LYS A 3 -0.44 5.52 -34.75
C LYS A 3 -0.21 5.81 -33.26
N LYS A 4 0.30 4.85 -32.51
CA LYS A 4 0.76 5.04 -31.12
C LYS A 4 1.48 6.40 -30.95
N LYS A 5 0.77 7.33 -30.32
CA LYS A 5 1.41 8.63 -30.06
C LYS A 5 2.73 8.45 -29.29
N LYS A 6 3.81 9.15 -29.80
CA LYS A 6 5.20 9.04 -29.32
C LYS A 6 5.33 9.68 -27.92
N LEU A 7 6.02 8.95 -27.01
CA LEU A 7 6.39 9.49 -25.69
C LEU A 7 7.28 10.73 -25.83
N ARG A 8 6.90 11.75 -25.03
CA ARG A 8 7.69 13.00 -25.13
C ARG A 8 8.22 13.37 -23.74
N LEU A 9 9.58 13.69 -23.74
CA LEU A 9 10.20 14.26 -22.52
C LEU A 9 10.70 15.68 -22.81
N GLN A 10 10.11 16.67 -22.02
CA GLN A 10 10.56 18.06 -22.18
C GLN A 10 11.16 18.58 -20.87
N ASN A 11 12.41 19.12 -21.06
CA ASN A 11 13.05 19.76 -19.88
C ASN A 11 12.96 21.29 -20.01
N GLN A 12 12.16 21.94 -19.15
CA GLN A 12 11.93 23.40 -19.27
C GLN A 12 12.67 24.16 -18.18
N GLY A 13 13.72 23.68 -17.70
CA GLY A 13 14.55 24.34 -16.67
C GLY A 13 14.04 24.03 -15.26
N SER A 14 12.84 24.63 -14.93
CA SER A 14 12.37 24.45 -13.54
C SER A 14 11.44 23.24 -13.43
N HIS A 15 11.11 22.63 -14.71
CA HIS A 15 10.21 21.46 -14.67
C HIS A 15 10.59 20.49 -15.80
N VAL A 16 10.26 19.26 -15.50
CA VAL A 16 10.37 18.22 -16.54
C VAL A 16 8.96 17.68 -16.81
N ILE A 17 8.67 17.55 -18.13
CA ILE A 17 7.31 17.11 -18.50
C ILE A 17 7.40 15.77 -19.25
N LEU A 18 6.65 14.78 -18.68
CA LEU A 18 6.46 13.50 -19.41
C LEU A 18 5.07 13.42 -20.02
N ASP A 19 5.04 12.96 -21.30
CA ASP A 19 3.75 12.98 -22.01
C ASP A 19 3.64 11.71 -22.88
N ASN A 20 2.54 11.00 -22.58
CA ASN A 20 2.40 9.78 -23.40
C ASN A 20 1.17 9.87 -24.32
N GLY A 21 0.62 11.16 -24.42
CA GLY A 21 -0.49 11.38 -25.37
C GLY A 21 -1.84 11.16 -24.67
N LEU A 22 -1.78 10.37 -23.60
CA LEU A 22 -3.03 10.15 -22.83
C LEU A 22 -3.01 10.97 -21.54
N LEU A 23 -1.82 11.08 -21.03
CA LEU A 23 -1.60 11.79 -19.76
C LEU A 23 -0.27 12.54 -19.82
N MET A 24 -0.32 13.75 -19.16
CA MET A 24 0.94 14.51 -19.04
C MET A 24 1.24 14.78 -17.57
N VAL A 25 2.56 14.51 -17.28
CA VAL A 25 2.92 14.73 -15.86
C VAL A 25 4.05 15.77 -15.82
N THR A 26 3.78 16.77 -14.98
CA THR A 26 4.82 17.79 -14.76
C THR A 26 5.49 17.60 -13.40
N ILE A 27 6.85 17.64 -13.48
CA ILE A 27 7.61 17.34 -12.23
C ILE A 27 8.65 18.44 -12.03
N SER A 28 8.68 18.93 -10.74
CA SER A 28 9.68 19.97 -10.45
C SER A 28 11.10 19.45 -10.66
N ASN A 29 11.96 20.29 -11.11
CA ASN A 29 13.37 20.00 -11.39
C ASN A 29 14.27 21.00 -10.65
N PRO A 30 15.11 20.42 -9.78
CA PRO A 30 15.45 18.99 -9.68
C PRO A 30 14.73 18.33 -8.50
N GLN A 31 13.80 18.98 -7.92
CA GLN A 31 13.29 18.53 -6.60
C GLN A 31 12.44 17.27 -6.76
N GLY A 32 11.82 17.11 -7.94
CA GLY A 32 11.18 15.79 -8.19
C GLY A 32 9.74 15.75 -7.63
N TYR A 33 9.15 16.92 -7.26
CA TYR A 33 7.72 16.96 -6.89
C TYR A 33 6.82 16.96 -8.12
N VAL A 34 5.84 16.00 -8.03
CA VAL A 34 4.84 16.10 -9.13
C VAL A 34 3.96 17.34 -8.92
N SER A 35 4.05 18.23 -9.81
CA SER A 35 3.36 19.52 -9.58
C SER A 35 2.12 19.64 -10.47
N GLY A 36 2.06 18.64 -11.48
CA GLY A 36 0.84 18.75 -12.32
C GLY A 36 0.58 17.42 -13.04
N ILE A 37 -0.73 17.13 -13.12
CA ILE A 37 -1.16 16.00 -13.99
C ILE A 37 -2.30 16.49 -14.90
N LYS A 38 -1.93 16.47 -16.20
CA LYS A 38 -2.98 16.81 -17.19
C LYS A 38 -3.63 15.54 -17.77
N TYR A 39 -4.96 15.53 -17.71
CA TYR A 39 -5.69 14.35 -18.22
C TYR A 39 -7.05 14.80 -18.77
N GLY A 40 -7.33 14.22 -19.99
CA GLY A 40 -8.59 14.67 -20.64
C GLY A 40 -8.59 16.18 -20.89
N ASN A 41 -9.66 16.86 -20.46
CA ASN A 41 -9.76 18.32 -20.74
C ASN A 41 -9.35 19.14 -19.50
N MET A 42 -8.74 18.39 -18.58
CA MET A 42 -8.31 19.14 -17.38
C MET A 42 -6.83 19.52 -17.48
N ASP A 43 -6.64 20.78 -17.05
CA ASP A 43 -5.25 21.30 -17.20
C ASP A 43 -4.36 20.77 -16.06
N ASN A 44 -4.98 20.55 -14.89
CA ASN A 44 -4.22 19.98 -13.77
C ASN A 44 -5.18 19.37 -12.74
N LEU A 45 -4.82 18.10 -12.49
CA LEU A 45 -5.72 17.38 -11.57
C LEU A 45 -5.30 17.66 -10.12
N LEU A 46 -4.13 18.13 -9.92
CA LEU A 46 -3.66 18.29 -8.54
C LEU A 46 -4.10 19.66 -8.01
N ASP A 47 -4.25 19.80 -6.69
CA ASP A 47 -4.79 21.01 -6.04
C ASP A 47 -3.85 22.20 -6.25
N VAL A 48 -4.28 23.17 -7.02
CA VAL A 48 -3.38 24.27 -7.41
C VAL A 48 -3.35 25.32 -6.28
N LYS A 49 -4.24 25.15 -5.32
CA LYS A 49 -4.17 26.07 -4.17
C LYS A 49 -3.05 25.68 -3.21
N SER A 50 -2.62 24.41 -3.34
CA SER A 50 -1.48 23.98 -2.51
C SER A 50 -0.14 24.36 -3.16
N SER A 51 0.80 24.53 -2.28
CA SER A 51 2.15 24.76 -2.87
C SER A 51 2.60 23.56 -3.72
N GLU A 52 3.42 23.77 -4.70
CA GLU A 52 3.85 22.70 -5.64
C GLU A 52 4.46 21.52 -4.89
N SER A 53 5.14 21.82 -3.75
CA SER A 53 5.83 20.73 -3.02
C SER A 53 4.84 19.89 -2.21
N LYS A 54 3.61 20.33 -2.20
CA LYS A 54 2.65 19.59 -1.35
C LYS A 54 1.57 18.92 -2.22
N ARG A 55 1.83 18.84 -3.59
CA ARG A 55 0.77 18.25 -4.44
C ARG A 55 1.04 16.75 -4.64
N GLY A 56 2.22 16.33 -5.14
CA GLY A 56 2.72 14.94 -5.24
C GLY A 56 4.16 14.85 -4.77
N TYR A 57 4.27 14.08 -3.56
CA TYR A 57 5.65 14.06 -3.03
C TYR A 57 5.90 12.75 -2.29
N TRP A 58 7.22 12.55 -2.05
CA TRP A 58 7.64 11.42 -1.19
C TRP A 58 8.13 11.97 0.16
N ASP A 59 7.71 11.17 1.23
CA ASP A 59 8.28 11.61 2.53
C ASP A 59 8.76 10.40 3.33
N ILE A 60 9.56 10.78 4.37
CA ILE A 60 10.05 9.72 5.27
C ILE A 60 10.06 10.25 6.72
N ASN A 61 9.67 9.33 7.54
CA ASN A 61 9.86 9.61 8.99
C ASN A 61 10.93 8.69 9.55
N TRP A 62 11.98 9.38 10.35
CA TRP A 62 13.07 8.54 10.90
C TRP A 62 13.53 9.15 12.22
N SER A 63 14.22 8.28 12.98
CA SER A 63 14.82 8.79 14.23
C SER A 63 16.12 8.06 14.50
N TRP A 64 16.99 8.82 15.35
CA TRP A 64 18.13 8.06 15.93
C TRP A 64 17.63 7.14 17.06
N PRO A 65 18.43 6.06 17.29
CA PRO A 65 17.98 5.19 18.40
C PRO A 65 17.75 6.00 19.68
N GLY A 66 16.45 5.93 20.19
CA GLY A 66 16.09 6.59 21.48
C GLY A 66 15.82 8.09 21.28
N GLY A 67 15.91 8.54 19.94
CA GLY A 67 15.80 9.99 19.67
C GLY A 67 14.37 10.33 19.21
N LYS A 68 14.19 11.69 18.95
CA LYS A 68 12.84 12.16 18.53
C LYS A 68 12.62 11.91 17.04
N ASP A 69 11.40 11.74 16.74
CA ASP A 69 11.03 11.48 15.33
C ASP A 69 11.30 12.72 14.47
N ARG A 70 11.80 12.31 13.21
CA ARG A 70 12.09 13.41 12.25
C ARG A 70 11.33 13.15 10.94
N TYR A 71 10.63 14.24 10.52
CA TYR A 71 9.88 14.17 9.24
C TYR A 71 10.63 14.93 8.15
N GLN A 72 10.60 14.22 6.94
CA GLN A 72 11.37 14.88 5.87
C GLN A 72 10.73 14.56 4.52
N LEU A 73 10.61 15.69 3.68
CA LEU A 73 10.22 15.45 2.28
C LEU A 73 11.45 15.05 1.45
N LEU A 74 11.11 14.12 0.50
CA LEU A 74 12.25 13.80 -0.37
C LEU A 74 12.38 14.87 -1.45
N LYS A 75 13.46 15.59 -1.26
CA LYS A 75 13.73 16.72 -2.19
C LYS A 75 15.05 16.48 -2.93
N GLY A 76 14.87 16.19 -4.33
CA GLY A 76 16.08 15.88 -5.13
C GLY A 76 16.92 17.12 -5.41
N SER A 77 18.21 16.91 -5.62
CA SER A 77 19.10 18.03 -6.01
C SER A 77 19.71 17.78 -7.40
N GLU A 78 19.27 16.52 -7.91
CA GLU A 78 19.84 16.17 -9.23
C GLU A 78 18.76 15.47 -10.06
N PHE A 79 18.74 15.86 -11.35
CA PHE A 79 17.79 15.23 -12.30
C PHE A 79 18.59 14.44 -13.35
N ASN A 80 18.05 13.18 -13.61
CA ASN A 80 18.71 12.35 -14.64
C ASN A 80 17.66 11.62 -15.48
N VAL A 81 18.04 11.52 -16.74
CA VAL A 81 17.25 10.60 -17.59
C VAL A 81 17.92 9.22 -17.60
N ILE A 82 17.21 8.24 -17.01
CA ILE A 82 17.80 6.89 -16.87
C ILE A 82 17.65 6.10 -18.16
N ASN A 83 16.40 6.25 -18.67
CA ASN A 83 16.10 5.54 -19.94
C ASN A 83 15.07 6.34 -20.74
N ALA A 84 15.33 6.36 -22.12
CA ALA A 84 14.32 7.01 -22.99
C ALA A 84 14.27 6.29 -24.34
N THR A 85 13.21 5.48 -24.37
CA THR A 85 12.97 4.78 -25.65
C THR A 85 11.58 5.18 -26.19
N ASP A 86 11.19 4.50 -27.34
CA ASP A 86 9.87 4.83 -27.91
C ASP A 86 8.73 4.30 -27.03
N ASP A 87 9.08 3.40 -26.17
CA ASP A 87 7.98 2.75 -25.41
C ASP A 87 8.05 3.13 -23.93
N THR A 88 9.25 3.63 -23.51
CA THR A 88 9.34 3.89 -22.05
C THR A 88 10.30 5.06 -21.82
N ILE A 89 9.91 5.90 -20.87
CA ILE A 89 10.85 6.91 -20.34
C ILE A 89 10.95 6.74 -18.82
N GLU A 90 12.21 6.74 -18.35
CA GLU A 90 12.45 6.68 -16.89
C GLU A 90 13.37 7.83 -16.47
N ILE A 91 12.84 8.57 -15.50
CA ILE A 91 13.67 9.70 -15.01
C ILE A 91 13.84 9.57 -13.50
N SER A 92 14.96 10.24 -13.01
CA SER A 92 15.22 10.10 -11.57
C SER A 92 15.59 11.47 -10.99
N PHE A 93 15.17 11.60 -9.73
CA PHE A 93 15.55 12.78 -8.94
C PHE A 93 16.23 12.33 -7.65
N ARG A 94 17.43 12.72 -7.61
CA ARG A 94 18.27 12.12 -6.56
C ARG A 94 18.64 13.21 -5.53
N LYS A 95 18.47 12.88 -4.33
CA LYS A 95 19.06 13.70 -3.25
C LYS A 95 20.31 13.02 -2.69
N ALA A 96 21.44 13.64 -2.99
CA ALA A 96 22.73 13.02 -2.60
C ALA A 96 22.80 11.57 -3.06
N SER A 97 23.75 10.70 -2.52
CA SER A 97 23.87 9.29 -2.96
C SER A 97 22.89 8.38 -2.21
N LYS A 98 21.76 8.88 -1.57
CA LYS A 98 21.11 8.00 -0.56
C LYS A 98 19.63 7.80 -0.93
N LEU A 99 19.01 8.76 -1.69
CA LEU A 99 17.56 8.64 -1.96
C LEU A 99 17.28 9.08 -3.40
N SER A 100 16.48 8.21 -3.98
CA SER A 100 16.15 8.58 -5.38
C SER A 100 14.69 8.24 -5.64
N SER A 101 13.99 9.33 -6.02
CA SER A 101 12.65 9.05 -6.58
C SER A 101 12.69 8.94 -8.10
N ARG A 102 11.81 7.99 -8.58
CA ARG A 102 11.88 7.74 -10.04
C ARG A 102 10.47 7.62 -10.60
N TYR A 103 10.46 8.07 -11.85
CA TYR A 103 9.16 7.99 -12.54
C TYR A 103 9.35 7.34 -13.91
N ILE A 104 8.32 6.46 -14.15
CA ILE A 104 8.38 5.75 -15.45
C ILE A 104 7.05 6.00 -16.17
N MET A 105 7.20 6.45 -17.46
CA MET A 105 5.98 6.56 -18.30
C MET A 105 6.11 5.63 -19.52
N ARG A 106 4.93 4.93 -19.76
CA ARG A 106 4.92 4.00 -20.91
C ARG A 106 3.86 4.45 -21.92
N THR A 107 4.08 4.01 -23.14
CA THR A 107 3.09 4.33 -24.17
C THR A 107 1.84 3.46 -23.98
N GLY A 108 0.62 4.05 -24.26
CA GLY A 108 -0.63 3.27 -24.30
C GLY A 108 -1.26 3.12 -22.91
N MET A 109 -0.55 3.73 -21.88
CA MET A 109 -1.12 3.59 -20.52
C MET A 109 -1.40 4.98 -19.95
N PRO A 110 -2.67 5.25 -19.55
CA PRO A 110 -3.02 6.55 -18.96
C PRO A 110 -2.66 6.62 -17.47
N GLY A 111 -1.26 6.51 -17.35
CA GLY A 111 -0.71 6.56 -15.98
C GLY A 111 0.83 6.59 -16.02
N PHE A 112 1.38 6.74 -14.87
CA PHE A 112 2.85 6.64 -14.78
C PHE A 112 3.24 5.87 -13.52
N TYR A 113 4.41 5.14 -13.57
CA TYR A 113 4.93 4.41 -12.39
C TYR A 113 5.89 5.30 -11.59
N CYS A 114 5.75 5.05 -10.31
CA CYS A 114 6.78 5.73 -9.49
C CYS A 114 7.32 4.78 -8.43
N TYR A 115 8.61 4.92 -8.15
CA TYR A 115 9.25 4.13 -7.08
C TYR A 115 10.43 4.92 -6.50
N ALA A 116 10.78 4.48 -5.34
CA ALA A 116 11.91 5.18 -4.70
C ALA A 116 12.99 4.17 -4.26
N ILE A 117 14.13 4.63 -4.43
CA ILE A 117 15.25 3.82 -3.90
C ILE A 117 15.83 4.52 -2.67
N TYR A 118 15.61 3.79 -1.58
CA TYR A 118 16.20 4.35 -0.36
C TYR A 118 17.52 3.64 -0.02
N GLU A 119 18.23 4.58 0.01
CA GLU A 119 19.54 4.10 0.47
C GLU A 119 19.92 4.82 1.77
N HIS A 120 19.49 4.12 2.79
CA HIS A 120 20.05 4.62 4.07
C HIS A 120 21.58 4.41 4.11
N PRO A 121 21.99 5.70 4.17
CA PRO A 121 22.38 6.02 5.57
C PRO A 121 21.32 6.89 6.26
N SER A 122 20.38 6.65 7.16
CA SER A 122 19.26 7.01 8.05
C SER A 122 18.46 8.13 7.41
N GLY A 123 16.98 7.95 7.24
CA GLY A 123 15.68 8.45 7.73
C GLY A 123 14.88 9.12 6.61
N GLN A 124 13.34 9.25 6.80
CA GLN A 124 11.87 9.08 6.85
C GLN A 124 11.20 10.24 6.10
N ILE A 125 9.80 10.20 5.80
CA ILE A 125 8.36 9.97 6.00
C ILE A 125 7.61 10.64 4.85
N ARG A 126 6.15 10.60 4.68
CA ARG A 126 4.75 10.18 4.59
C ARG A 126 3.95 11.26 3.82
N PHE A 127 2.52 11.00 3.56
CA PHE A 127 1.07 10.95 3.82
C PHE A 127 0.32 10.86 2.50
N HIS A 128 -1.63 10.79 2.22
CA HIS A 128 -2.96 10.48 2.78
C HIS A 128 -4.04 10.84 1.75
N TYR A 129 -4.90 10.24 0.82
CA TYR A 129 -6.27 9.70 0.99
C TYR A 129 -6.71 8.97 -0.28
N MET A 130 -8.09 7.78 -0.24
CA MET A 130 -7.93 6.30 -0.41
C MET A 130 -9.30 5.69 -0.64
N ALA A 131 -9.26 5.22 -1.59
CA ALA A 131 -10.11 4.09 -1.94
C ALA A 131 -9.43 2.74 -1.67
N ILE A 132 -10.00 1.86 -0.57
CA ILE A 132 -9.12 0.95 0.20
C ILE A 132 -9.35 -0.48 -0.27
N SER A 133 -10.83 -0.97 -0.52
CA SER A 133 -11.11 -2.38 -0.87
C SER A 133 -12.59 -2.52 -1.26
N ASP A 134 -13.11 -3.79 -1.78
CA ASP A 134 -14.44 -4.16 -2.29
C ASP A 134 -15.50 -4.10 -1.18
N GLU A 135 -15.15 -4.12 0.08
CA GLU A 135 -16.14 -4.17 1.17
C GLU A 135 -16.07 -2.88 2.01
N LYS A 136 -15.20 -1.93 1.54
CA LYS A 136 -15.08 -0.68 2.33
C LYS A 136 -15.00 0.51 1.38
N GLN A 137 -16.34 0.90 0.87
CA GLN A 137 -16.49 2.08 -0.02
C GLN A 137 -17.41 3.11 0.66
N ARG A 138 -16.89 4.29 0.84
CA ARG A 138 -17.79 5.25 1.53
C ARG A 138 -17.53 6.66 0.99
N ILE A 139 -18.73 7.60 1.29
CA ILE A 139 -18.60 9.02 0.93
C ILE A 139 -17.77 9.75 2.01
N MET A 140 -16.58 10.40 1.47
CA MET A 140 -15.63 11.02 2.42
C MET A 140 -16.10 12.45 2.76
N PRO A 141 -15.97 12.80 4.12
CA PRO A 141 -16.29 14.19 4.50
C PRO A 141 -15.30 15.19 3.89
N MET A 142 -15.87 16.45 3.68
CA MET A 142 -14.97 17.52 3.17
C MET A 142 -14.10 18.09 4.31
N PRO A 143 -12.84 18.52 3.90
CA PRO A 143 -11.96 19.06 4.95
C PRO A 143 -12.66 20.13 5.79
N GLU A 144 -13.63 20.88 5.15
CA GLU A 144 -14.33 21.96 5.87
C GLU A 144 -15.24 21.39 6.97
N ASP A 145 -15.57 20.09 6.79
CA ASP A 145 -16.47 19.49 7.80
C ASP A 145 -15.75 19.27 9.14
N LEU A 146 -14.38 19.44 9.16
CA LEU A 146 -13.62 19.16 10.39
C LEU A 146 -13.39 20.46 11.15
N HIS A 147 -13.86 21.69 10.69
CA HIS A 147 -13.62 22.99 11.34
C HIS A 147 -14.60 23.20 12.49
N PRO A 148 -14.19 24.10 13.52
CA PRO A 148 -15.10 24.38 14.64
C PRO A 148 -16.44 24.93 14.17
N GLY A 149 -17.61 24.39 14.74
CA GLY A 149 -18.97 24.82 14.32
C GLY A 149 -19.64 23.75 13.44
N ARG A 150 -18.77 22.84 12.76
CA ARG A 150 -19.32 21.75 11.94
C ARG A 150 -18.84 20.38 12.45
N GLY A 151 -17.59 20.39 13.19
CA GLY A 151 -17.03 19.17 13.82
C GLY A 151 -16.58 19.46 15.25
N GLU A 152 -16.73 18.35 16.03
CA GLU A 152 -16.20 18.48 17.40
C GLU A 152 -15.12 17.42 17.66
N GLU A 153 -13.89 18.02 17.98
CA GLU A 153 -12.77 17.08 18.26
C GLU A 153 -13.10 16.18 19.46
N LEU A 154 -12.82 14.86 19.29
CA LEU A 154 -13.05 13.94 20.43
C LEU A 154 -11.75 13.69 21.19
N ILE A 155 -11.79 12.82 22.18
CA ILE A 155 -10.64 12.56 23.09
C ILE A 155 -9.45 12.03 22.30
N VAL A 156 -9.64 11.38 21.15
CA VAL A 156 -8.53 11.00 20.25
C VAL A 156 -8.38 12.06 19.15
N PRO A 157 -7.19 12.69 19.05
CA PRO A 157 -7.00 13.90 18.24
C PRO A 157 -7.29 13.63 16.75
N GLU A 158 -7.22 12.25 16.40
CA GLU A 158 -7.39 11.94 14.96
C GLU A 158 -8.87 11.74 14.63
N SER A 159 -9.85 11.90 15.69
CA SER A 159 -11.27 11.60 15.45
C SER A 159 -12.09 12.88 15.67
N VAL A 160 -12.99 13.03 14.65
CA VAL A 160 -13.85 14.24 14.75
C VAL A 160 -15.30 13.80 14.55
N LEU A 161 -16.21 14.20 15.58
CA LEU A 161 -17.66 13.98 15.41
C LEU A 161 -18.26 15.03 14.46
N LEU A 162 -19.03 14.47 13.46
CA LEU A 162 -19.63 15.40 12.48
C LEU A 162 -21.00 15.85 13.00
N VAL A 163 -21.09 17.16 13.39
CA VAL A 163 -22.32 17.67 14.06
C VAL A 163 -23.19 18.37 13.01
N ASN A 164 -22.55 19.03 12.08
CA ASN A 164 -23.31 19.73 11.02
C ASN A 164 -22.56 19.66 9.69
N PRO A 165 -22.50 18.41 9.13
CA PRO A 165 -21.69 18.27 7.91
C PRO A 165 -22.42 18.79 6.66
N ILE A 166 -21.59 19.15 5.62
CA ILE A 166 -22.14 19.62 4.33
C ILE A 166 -23.12 18.59 3.77
N ASN A 167 -22.78 17.31 3.90
CA ASN A 167 -23.76 16.25 3.59
C ASN A 167 -24.48 15.81 4.87
N PRO A 168 -25.73 16.13 4.91
CA PRO A 168 -26.47 15.93 6.18
C PRO A 168 -26.61 14.43 6.52
N ASP A 169 -26.41 13.55 5.56
CA ASP A 169 -26.48 12.09 5.86
C ASP A 169 -25.31 11.65 6.74
N LEU A 170 -24.34 12.53 6.86
CA LEU A 170 -23.14 12.11 7.62
C LEU A 170 -23.24 12.60 9.06
N LYS A 171 -24.31 13.30 9.36
CA LYS A 171 -24.45 13.85 10.72
C LYS A 171 -24.46 12.72 11.76
N GLY A 172 -23.66 12.96 12.84
CA GLY A 172 -23.66 11.98 13.95
C GLY A 172 -22.58 10.90 13.77
N GLU A 173 -21.87 10.97 12.61
CA GLU A 173 -20.78 9.98 12.39
C GLU A 173 -19.45 10.55 12.92
N VAL A 174 -18.49 9.58 13.23
CA VAL A 174 -17.13 10.00 13.64
C VAL A 174 -16.17 9.74 12.48
N ASP A 175 -15.51 10.82 12.05
CA ASP A 175 -14.43 10.64 11.06
C ASP A 175 -13.07 10.47 11.74
N ASP A 176 -12.39 9.37 11.23
CA ASP A 176 -11.05 9.05 11.76
C ASP A 176 -10.18 8.48 10.63
N LYS A 177 -8.87 8.93 10.67
CA LYS A 177 -8.02 8.53 9.53
C LYS A 177 -7.82 7.02 9.48
N TYR A 178 -8.01 6.29 10.63
CA TYR A 178 -7.71 4.85 10.65
C TYR A 178 -8.90 4.08 10.08
N GLN A 179 -9.97 4.81 9.80
CA GLN A 179 -11.09 4.15 9.11
C GLN A 179 -10.75 3.81 7.66
N TYR A 180 -9.56 4.40 7.30
CA TYR A 180 -9.25 4.21 5.87
C TYR A 180 -8.05 3.27 5.72
N SER A 181 -7.81 2.42 6.70
CA SER A 181 -6.70 1.45 6.63
C SER A 181 -7.22 0.11 6.13
N VAL A 182 -6.36 -0.59 5.47
CA VAL A 182 -6.75 -1.94 5.02
C VAL A 182 -5.55 -2.88 5.22
N ASP A 183 -5.98 -4.17 5.33
CA ASP A 183 -4.88 -5.17 5.38
C ASP A 183 -4.14 -5.22 4.04
N ASN A 184 -2.84 -5.55 4.13
CA ASN A 184 -2.03 -5.62 2.89
C ASN A 184 -2.65 -6.60 1.89
N LYS A 185 -3.24 -7.69 2.44
CA LYS A 185 -3.75 -8.74 1.52
C LYS A 185 -5.00 -8.25 0.78
N ASP A 186 -5.70 -7.31 1.41
CA ASP A 186 -6.97 -6.88 0.78
C ASP A 186 -6.77 -5.58 -0.01
N GLY A 187 -5.44 -5.11 0.03
CA GLY A 187 -5.16 -3.86 -0.70
C GLY A 187 -4.72 -4.13 -2.13
N GLY A 188 -4.28 -3.16 -2.82
CA GLY A 188 -3.82 -3.37 -4.21
C GLY A 188 -4.19 -2.16 -5.08
N VAL A 189 -5.40 -1.75 -4.90
CA VAL A 189 -5.82 -0.55 -5.65
C VAL A 189 -6.68 0.32 -4.73
N HIS A 190 -6.35 1.59 -4.73
CA HIS A 190 -7.22 2.53 -4.00
C HIS A 190 -7.15 3.91 -4.68
N GLY A 191 -8.20 4.74 -4.45
CA GLY A 191 -8.18 6.08 -5.09
C GLY A 191 -9.55 6.76 -4.98
N TRP A 192 -9.72 7.76 -5.95
CA TRP A 192 -10.93 8.58 -5.82
C TRP A 192 -11.62 8.68 -7.19
N ILE A 193 -12.93 8.76 -7.05
CA ILE A 193 -13.68 9.13 -8.27
C ILE A 193 -14.28 10.52 -8.08
N SER A 194 -13.96 11.38 -9.06
CA SER A 194 -14.53 12.74 -8.98
C SER A 194 -16.00 12.75 -9.44
N SER A 195 -16.65 13.88 -9.01
CA SER A 195 -18.02 14.07 -9.53
C SER A 195 -18.05 15.22 -10.54
N SER A 196 -18.68 15.03 -11.75
CA SER A 196 -18.92 15.95 -12.88
C SER A 196 -17.75 16.90 -13.11
N PRO A 197 -17.52 17.38 -14.42
CA PRO A 197 -18.35 16.99 -15.58
C PRO A 197 -17.83 15.71 -16.24
N ASN A 198 -16.77 14.87 -15.74
CA ASN A 198 -16.29 13.70 -16.49
C ASN A 198 -15.82 12.60 -15.52
N ASN A 199 -16.62 12.37 -14.45
CA ASN A 199 -16.26 11.35 -13.45
C ASN A 199 -14.87 10.75 -13.73
N ILE A 200 -13.94 11.25 -13.10
CA ILE A 200 -12.54 10.80 -13.31
C ILE A 200 -12.13 9.94 -12.10
N GLY A 201 -11.55 8.79 -12.47
CA GLY A 201 -10.95 7.95 -11.41
C GLY A 201 -9.43 8.17 -11.30
N PHE A 202 -9.02 8.41 -10.17
CA PHE A 202 -7.59 8.44 -9.83
C PHE A 202 -7.24 7.28 -8.88
N TRP A 203 -6.23 6.48 -9.38
CA TRP A 203 -6.01 5.23 -8.62
C TRP A 203 -4.51 5.06 -8.35
N VAL A 204 -4.21 4.69 -7.15
CA VAL A 204 -2.88 4.09 -6.86
C VAL A 204 -2.98 2.55 -6.91
N VAL A 205 -2.12 2.04 -7.76
CA VAL A 205 -2.22 0.58 -7.97
C VAL A 205 -0.88 -0.05 -7.55
N PHE A 206 -1.03 -0.94 -6.51
CA PHE A 206 0.15 -1.75 -6.14
C PHE A 206 0.18 -3.08 -6.91
N PRO A 207 0.95 -3.09 -7.85
CA PRO A 207 0.98 -4.37 -8.61
C PRO A 207 1.61 -5.50 -7.79
N SER A 208 2.37 -5.06 -6.79
CA SER A 208 2.95 -6.05 -5.86
C SER A 208 3.08 -5.42 -4.46
N HIS A 209 3.11 -6.42 -3.45
CA HIS A 209 3.28 -5.90 -2.06
C HIS A 209 4.64 -6.31 -1.51
N GLU A 210 5.54 -6.59 -2.36
CA GLU A 210 6.81 -7.26 -1.98
C GLU A 210 7.67 -6.33 -1.12
N PHE A 211 7.44 -5.09 -1.22
CA PHE A 211 8.35 -4.14 -0.55
C PHE A 211 7.73 -3.64 0.75
N ARG A 212 6.44 -4.18 1.04
CA ARG A 212 5.79 -3.74 2.29
C ARG A 212 6.24 -4.59 3.49
N ASN A 213 6.05 -3.93 4.68
CA ASN A 213 6.37 -4.71 5.90
C ASN A 213 5.07 -5.16 6.59
N GLY A 214 5.18 -6.28 7.35
CA GLY A 214 4.06 -6.57 8.28
C GLY A 214 3.16 -7.67 7.74
N GLY A 215 3.68 -8.42 6.66
CA GLY A 215 2.93 -9.59 6.17
C GLY A 215 1.53 -9.23 5.65
N PRO A 216 0.70 -10.24 5.39
CA PRO A 216 -0.57 -10.05 4.68
C PRO A 216 -1.62 -9.34 5.55
N THR A 217 -1.44 -9.27 6.89
CA THR A 217 -2.59 -8.75 7.67
C THR A 217 -2.22 -7.40 8.29
N LYS A 218 -0.97 -6.92 7.91
CA LYS A 218 -0.68 -5.56 8.41
C LYS A 218 -1.58 -4.52 7.71
N GLN A 219 -2.05 -3.60 8.59
CA GLN A 219 -2.94 -2.57 8.04
C GLN A 219 -2.15 -1.27 7.74
N ASN A 220 -2.50 -0.79 6.54
CA ASN A 220 -1.85 0.50 6.20
C ASN A 220 -2.92 1.51 5.74
N LEU A 221 -2.42 2.75 6.05
CA LEU A 221 -3.35 3.81 5.57
C LEU A 221 -3.36 3.88 4.04
N THR A 222 -4.34 4.21 3.45
CA THR A 222 -4.46 4.18 1.98
C THR A 222 -4.86 5.59 1.50
N VAL A 223 -5.91 6.23 2.06
CA VAL A 223 -6.38 7.56 1.68
C VAL A 223 -6.66 8.35 2.98
N HIS A 224 -6.73 9.72 2.88
CA HIS A 224 -7.16 10.61 3.95
C HIS A 224 -8.37 11.45 3.53
N THR A 225 -9.03 12.11 4.69
CA THR A 225 -10.11 13.07 4.37
C THR A 225 -9.62 14.12 3.38
N GLY A 226 -10.51 14.37 2.32
CA GLY A 226 -10.07 15.17 1.17
C GLY A 226 -9.45 14.30 0.07
N PRO A 227 -9.49 14.74 -1.24
CA PRO A 227 -9.01 13.88 -2.33
C PRO A 227 -7.50 13.60 -2.24
N THR A 228 -6.90 13.00 -1.01
CA THR A 228 -5.49 12.59 -0.86
C THR A 228 -5.35 11.07 -0.97
N CYS A 229 -4.38 10.70 -1.80
CA CYS A 229 -4.06 9.25 -1.90
C CYS A 229 -2.64 9.00 -1.36
N LEU A 230 -2.57 7.77 -0.57
CA LEU A 230 -1.25 7.42 -0.01
C LEU A 230 -0.80 6.07 -0.60
N ALA A 231 0.41 6.06 -0.90
CA ALA A 231 1.05 4.75 -1.07
C ALA A 231 2.02 4.49 0.09
N MET A 232 1.39 3.70 1.15
CA MET A 232 2.23 3.43 2.33
C MET A 232 3.08 2.17 2.11
N PHE A 233 4.39 2.36 2.32
CA PHE A 233 5.28 1.19 2.06
C PHE A 233 5.74 0.60 3.40
N HIS A 234 6.00 1.55 4.38
CA HIS A 234 6.37 1.16 5.75
C HIS A 234 5.67 2.09 6.74
N GLY A 235 5.19 1.44 7.90
CA GLY A 235 4.63 2.29 8.97
C GLY A 235 4.44 1.50 10.26
N THR A 236 4.40 2.18 11.36
CA THR A 236 4.28 1.51 12.68
C THR A 236 2.82 1.41 13.07
N HIS A 237 2.03 1.80 12.22
CA HIS A 237 0.61 1.76 12.61
C HIS A 237 0.17 0.33 12.95
N TYR A 238 -0.35 0.12 14.28
CA TYR A 238 -1.06 -1.10 14.74
C TYR A 238 -0.06 -2.12 15.29
N ILE A 239 1.27 -1.97 15.03
CA ILE A 239 2.21 -3.03 15.49
C ILE A 239 3.30 -2.38 16.36
N GLY A 240 3.44 -0.97 16.16
CA GLY A 240 4.39 -0.23 17.02
C GLY A 240 5.84 -0.39 16.55
N GLU A 241 6.78 -0.26 17.40
CA GLU A 241 8.21 -0.12 17.03
C GLU A 241 8.80 -1.48 16.64
N ASP A 242 7.98 -2.51 16.93
CA ASP A 242 8.55 -3.84 16.63
C ASP A 242 8.66 -4.06 15.11
N ILE A 243 8.02 -3.17 14.31
CA ILE A 243 8.01 -3.44 12.85
C ILE A 243 8.99 -2.49 12.15
N LEU A 244 9.69 -1.71 12.98
CA LEU A 244 10.59 -0.71 12.37
C LEU A 244 11.80 -1.40 11.72
N THR A 245 12.12 -0.75 10.63
CA THR A 245 13.40 -1.23 10.07
C THR A 245 14.57 -0.63 10.87
N HIS A 246 15.23 -1.57 11.54
CA HIS A 246 16.39 -1.07 12.31
C HIS A 246 17.68 -1.25 11.49
N ILE A 247 18.17 -0.05 11.15
CA ILE A 247 19.47 -0.11 10.43
C ILE A 247 20.59 0.22 11.43
N LYS A 248 21.46 -0.82 11.61
CA LYS A 248 22.55 -0.60 12.59
C LYS A 248 23.63 0.32 12.01
N GLU A 249 24.28 1.00 13.04
CA GLU A 249 25.41 1.86 12.58
C GLU A 249 26.41 1.05 11.74
N GLY A 250 26.68 1.54 10.50
CA GLY A 250 27.70 0.87 9.65
C GLY A 250 27.06 -0.16 8.71
N GLU A 251 25.67 -0.27 8.96
CA GLU A 251 25.03 -1.30 8.11
C GLU A 251 24.61 -0.66 6.78
N ALA A 252 25.13 -1.29 5.70
CA ALA A 252 24.65 -0.83 4.38
C ALA A 252 23.26 -1.43 4.08
N TRP A 253 22.37 -0.47 3.75
CA TRP A 253 21.02 -0.99 3.45
C TRP A 253 20.47 -0.24 2.22
N ARG A 254 19.93 -1.09 1.37
CA ARG A 254 19.29 -0.50 0.17
C ARG A 254 17.99 -1.25 -0.14
N LYS A 255 17.00 -0.43 -0.43
CA LYS A 255 15.72 -1.09 -0.76
C LYS A 255 14.95 -0.24 -1.77
N VAL A 256 14.31 -1.03 -2.64
CA VAL A 256 13.43 -0.33 -3.63
C VAL A 256 11.97 -0.45 -3.15
N PHE A 257 11.39 0.75 -3.01
CA PHE A 257 9.94 0.78 -2.70
C PHE A 257 9.13 1.06 -3.95
N GLY A 258 8.26 0.08 -4.33
CA GLY A 258 7.48 0.18 -5.60
C GLY A 258 7.95 -0.87 -6.61
N PRO A 259 7.50 -0.58 -7.80
CA PRO A 259 6.78 0.59 -8.35
C PRO A 259 5.28 0.52 -8.05
N VAL A 260 4.77 1.66 -7.76
CA VAL A 260 3.29 1.78 -7.75
C VAL A 260 2.83 2.55 -9.00
N LEU A 261 1.66 2.17 -9.45
CA LEU A 261 1.13 2.80 -10.68
C LEU A 261 0.06 3.83 -10.27
N VAL A 262 0.37 5.10 -10.72
CA VAL A 262 -0.75 6.08 -10.71
C VAL A 262 -1.52 6.00 -12.06
N TYR A 263 -2.86 5.63 -11.85
CA TYR A 263 -3.63 5.28 -13.06
C TYR A 263 -4.90 6.13 -13.10
N LEU A 264 -5.14 6.67 -14.34
CA LEU A 264 -6.36 7.49 -14.49
C LEU A 264 -7.26 6.90 -15.57
N ASN A 265 -8.58 6.92 -15.24
CA ASN A 265 -9.60 6.57 -16.25
C ASN A 265 -10.86 7.40 -16.01
N SER A 266 -11.66 7.50 -17.06
CA SER A 266 -12.84 8.38 -16.89
C SER A 266 -14.03 7.81 -17.64
N THR A 267 -15.24 8.29 -17.22
CA THR A 267 -16.48 7.97 -17.93
C THR A 267 -17.42 9.18 -17.86
N SER A 268 -18.14 9.39 -18.97
CA SER A 268 -19.09 10.53 -18.95
C SER A 268 -20.44 10.11 -18.36
N ASP A 269 -20.64 8.79 -18.16
CA ASP A 269 -21.89 8.24 -17.60
C ASP A 269 -21.71 7.87 -16.12
N VAL A 270 -22.37 8.60 -15.23
CA VAL A 270 -22.22 8.44 -13.76
C VAL A 270 -22.62 7.02 -13.36
N SER A 271 -23.62 6.43 -14.11
CA SER A 271 -24.05 5.07 -13.74
C SER A 271 -22.93 4.05 -13.99
N GLU A 272 -21.89 4.43 -14.72
CA GLU A 272 -20.80 3.45 -15.01
C GLU A 272 -19.56 3.76 -14.16
N ALA A 273 -19.63 4.65 -13.22
CA ALA A 273 -18.45 5.09 -12.44
C ALA A 273 -17.82 3.90 -11.70
N HIS A 274 -18.66 2.93 -11.34
CA HIS A 274 -18.10 1.74 -10.66
C HIS A 274 -17.15 0.97 -11.58
N ASN A 275 -17.34 1.01 -12.88
CA ASN A 275 -16.45 0.29 -13.82
C ASN A 275 -15.02 0.86 -13.82
N LEU A 276 -14.94 2.15 -13.45
CA LEU A 276 -13.59 2.72 -13.37
C LEU A 276 -12.73 1.97 -12.35
N TRP A 277 -13.31 1.54 -11.25
CA TRP A 277 -12.60 0.75 -10.21
C TRP A 277 -12.26 -0.65 -10.73
N MET A 278 -13.21 -1.25 -11.45
CA MET A 278 -12.91 -2.60 -11.97
C MET A 278 -11.77 -2.56 -12.98
N ASP A 279 -11.79 -1.52 -13.81
CA ASP A 279 -10.71 -1.39 -14.81
C ASP A 279 -9.35 -1.21 -14.11
N ALA A 280 -9.20 -0.44 -13.06
CA ALA A 280 -7.91 -0.23 -12.35
C ALA A 280 -7.40 -1.55 -11.76
N LYS A 281 -8.27 -2.45 -11.34
CA LYS A 281 -7.83 -3.74 -10.74
C LYS A 281 -7.15 -4.64 -11.78
N GLU A 282 -7.40 -4.37 -13.06
CA GLU A 282 -6.83 -5.27 -14.11
C GLU A 282 -5.38 -4.88 -14.44
N GLN A 283 -4.84 -3.82 -13.84
CA GLN A 283 -3.50 -3.35 -14.24
C GLN A 283 -2.43 -3.96 -13.33
N GLU A 284 -2.59 -5.04 -12.66
CA GLU A 284 -1.57 -5.69 -11.82
C GLU A 284 -0.76 -6.68 -12.65
N ASN A 285 0.60 -6.52 -12.88
CA ASN A 285 1.46 -7.35 -13.74
C ASN A 285 2.07 -8.51 -12.95
N GLU A 286 2.60 -9.56 -13.83
CA GLU A 286 3.11 -10.84 -13.27
C GLU A 286 4.59 -11.01 -13.61
N ARG A 287 5.56 -11.46 -12.65
CA ARG A 287 6.90 -12.07 -12.67
C ARG A 287 6.85 -13.55 -12.29
N GLY A 288 8.03 -14.27 -12.05
CA GLY A 288 8.23 -15.69 -11.69
C GLY A 288 7.32 -16.14 -10.54
N SER A 289 7.18 -17.65 -10.36
CA SER A 289 6.09 -18.10 -9.45
C SER A 289 6.52 -19.39 -8.74
N ILE A 290 6.05 -19.55 -7.50
CA ILE A 290 6.16 -20.84 -6.81
C ILE A 290 4.76 -21.34 -6.44
N SER A 291 4.77 -22.76 -6.44
CA SER A 291 3.44 -23.31 -6.09
C SER A 291 3.62 -24.53 -5.18
N GLY A 292 2.58 -24.85 -4.52
CA GLY A 292 2.59 -26.02 -3.62
C GLY A 292 1.21 -26.24 -3.02
N ARG A 293 1.25 -27.30 -2.21
CA ARG A 293 0.00 -27.61 -1.48
C ARG A 293 0.31 -27.80 0.00
N LEU A 294 -0.49 -27.03 0.86
CA LEU A 294 -0.26 -27.12 2.30
C LEU A 294 -1.39 -27.91 2.96
N LEU A 295 -0.93 -28.87 3.78
CA LEU A 295 -1.91 -29.68 4.52
C LEU A 295 -1.65 -29.56 6.02
N VAL A 296 -2.76 -29.74 6.78
CA VAL A 296 -2.60 -29.75 8.25
C VAL A 296 -2.71 -31.20 8.76
N GLN A 297 -1.67 -31.52 9.58
CA GLN A 297 -1.72 -32.82 10.26
C GLN A 297 -1.95 -32.61 11.76
N ASP A 298 -3.22 -32.88 12.07
CA ASP A 298 -3.60 -32.77 13.48
C ASP A 298 -4.27 -34.07 13.93
N ARG A 299 -3.56 -34.83 14.78
CA ARG A 299 -3.98 -36.22 15.12
C ARG A 299 -5.23 -36.20 16.01
N PHE A 300 -5.54 -35.08 16.56
CA PHE A 300 -6.74 -35.06 17.44
C PHE A 300 -7.98 -34.68 16.63
N ILE A 301 -7.83 -34.25 15.45
CA ILE A 301 -8.99 -33.90 14.60
C ILE A 301 -9.19 -34.98 13.53
N SER A 302 -8.15 -35.36 12.87
CA SER A 302 -8.24 -36.42 11.85
C SER A 302 -6.93 -37.22 11.81
N SER A 303 -7.10 -38.53 11.46
CA SER A 303 -5.90 -39.39 11.33
C SER A 303 -5.19 -39.15 9.99
N SER A 304 -5.88 -38.51 9.02
CA SER A 304 -5.25 -38.14 7.73
C SER A 304 -5.08 -36.62 7.64
N PRO A 305 -3.97 -36.26 6.83
CA PRO A 305 -3.78 -34.81 6.65
C PRO A 305 -4.98 -34.15 5.95
N ILE A 306 -5.34 -32.99 6.44
CA ILE A 306 -6.47 -32.25 5.83
C ILE A 306 -5.94 -30.98 5.13
N PRO A 307 -6.66 -30.60 4.12
CA PRO A 307 -6.22 -29.40 3.38
C PRO A 307 -6.24 -28.14 4.27
N ALA A 308 -5.12 -27.39 4.11
CA ALA A 308 -5.09 -26.11 4.84
C ALA A 308 -5.90 -25.05 4.07
N ARG A 309 -7.16 -25.02 4.36
CA ARG A 309 -8.05 -24.12 3.61
C ARG A 309 -7.92 -22.68 4.16
N ASP A 310 -7.75 -21.70 3.10
CA ASP A 310 -7.69 -20.25 3.40
C ASP A 310 -6.47 -19.91 4.26
N ALA A 311 -5.48 -20.83 4.16
CA ALA A 311 -4.22 -20.50 4.86
C ALA A 311 -3.46 -19.39 4.15
N HIS A 312 -2.83 -18.61 5.02
CA HIS A 312 -1.89 -17.64 4.42
C HIS A 312 -0.47 -18.22 4.40
N VAL A 313 0.04 -18.19 3.10
CA VAL A 313 1.38 -18.76 2.90
C VAL A 313 2.23 -17.70 2.16
N GLY A 314 3.48 -17.57 2.73
CA GLY A 314 4.23 -16.52 2.02
C GLY A 314 5.74 -16.74 2.15
N LEU A 315 6.48 -16.06 1.21
CA LEU A 315 7.95 -16.06 1.25
C LEU A 315 8.45 -14.76 1.88
N SER A 316 9.40 -14.99 2.77
CA SER A 316 10.01 -13.79 3.39
C SER A 316 11.46 -14.08 3.75
N ALA A 317 12.22 -12.97 3.87
CA ALA A 317 13.63 -13.14 4.31
C ALA A 317 13.69 -13.59 5.77
N ALA A 318 12.62 -13.48 6.47
CA ALA A 318 12.60 -13.94 7.88
C ALA A 318 12.82 -15.46 7.97
N ARG A 319 13.51 -15.83 9.19
CA ARG A 319 13.87 -17.28 9.27
C ARG A 319 13.35 -17.86 10.58
N GLU A 320 12.58 -17.04 11.20
CA GLU A 320 11.98 -17.60 12.44
C GLU A 320 10.46 -17.69 12.30
N GLU A 321 9.91 -18.67 13.09
CA GLU A 321 8.43 -18.81 13.06
C GLU A 321 7.75 -17.49 13.41
N GLY A 322 6.81 -17.10 12.54
CA GLY A 322 6.03 -15.87 12.81
C GLY A 322 6.82 -14.61 12.42
N GLY A 323 8.06 -14.79 11.96
CA GLY A 323 8.98 -13.63 11.76
C GLY A 323 8.53 -12.77 10.57
N TRP A 324 7.77 -13.41 9.62
CA TRP A 324 7.42 -12.60 8.42
C TRP A 324 6.43 -11.49 8.76
N GLN A 325 5.89 -11.48 10.05
CA GLN A 325 4.90 -10.45 10.43
C GLN A 325 5.62 -9.18 10.89
N ILE A 326 6.88 -9.36 11.14
CA ILE A 326 7.57 -8.13 11.60
C ILE A 326 8.80 -7.89 10.71
N GLU A 327 8.89 -8.69 9.59
CA GLU A 327 10.04 -8.49 8.69
C GLU A 327 9.92 -7.12 8.00
N SER A 328 11.02 -6.35 7.97
CA SER A 328 10.84 -4.97 7.45
C SER A 328 12.04 -4.55 6.61
N LYS A 329 13.05 -5.51 6.44
CA LYS A 329 14.26 -5.06 5.74
C LYS A 329 14.27 -5.55 4.29
N GLU A 330 13.66 -6.75 4.20
CA GLU A 330 13.77 -7.29 2.82
C GLU A 330 12.35 -7.46 2.24
N TYR A 331 12.19 -8.30 1.19
CA TYR A 331 10.92 -8.37 0.44
C TYR A 331 10.11 -9.58 0.92
N GLN A 332 8.80 -9.41 0.83
CA GLN A 332 7.93 -10.55 1.16
C GLN A 332 6.85 -10.72 0.08
N PHE A 333 6.40 -12.06 0.06
CA PHE A 333 5.39 -12.46 -0.94
C PHE A 333 4.41 -13.44 -0.30
N TRP A 334 3.09 -13.14 -0.60
CA TRP A 334 2.18 -14.06 0.12
C TRP A 334 0.89 -14.24 -0.68
N VAL A 335 0.21 -15.39 -0.38
CA VAL A 335 -1.09 -15.70 -1.02
C VAL A 335 -1.92 -16.52 -0.04
N GLN A 336 -3.20 -16.54 -0.41
CA GLN A 336 -4.07 -17.45 0.37
C GLN A 336 -4.31 -18.76 -0.40
N THR A 337 -4.27 -19.89 0.37
CA THR A 337 -4.51 -21.18 -0.30
C THR A 337 -5.98 -21.30 -0.68
N ASP A 338 -6.21 -22.14 -1.68
CA ASP A 338 -7.62 -22.43 -2.01
C ASP A 338 -8.19 -23.53 -1.12
N SER A 339 -9.43 -24.01 -1.48
CA SER A 339 -10.15 -24.94 -0.58
C SER A 339 -9.43 -26.28 -0.47
N ASN A 340 -8.49 -26.54 -1.44
CA ASN A 340 -7.75 -27.83 -1.37
C ASN A 340 -6.35 -27.63 -0.77
N GLY A 341 -6.07 -26.36 -0.33
CA GLY A 341 -4.74 -26.08 0.27
C GLY A 341 -3.68 -25.75 -0.79
N ASP A 342 -4.14 -25.63 -2.01
CA ASP A 342 -3.17 -25.32 -3.09
C ASP A 342 -2.89 -23.81 -3.11
N PHE A 343 -1.57 -23.56 -3.41
CA PHE A 343 -1.26 -22.12 -3.54
C PHE A 343 -0.22 -21.92 -4.64
N THR A 344 -0.34 -20.66 -5.24
CA THR A 344 0.71 -20.20 -6.18
C THR A 344 1.07 -18.74 -5.86
N ILE A 345 2.38 -18.63 -5.44
CA ILE A 345 2.87 -17.24 -5.26
C ILE A 345 3.58 -16.78 -6.55
N ARG A 346 2.99 -15.75 -7.06
CA ARG A 346 3.52 -15.30 -8.37
C ARG A 346 4.40 -14.06 -8.18
N ASN A 347 5.25 -13.76 -9.17
CA ASN A 347 6.07 -12.55 -9.32
C ASN A 347 7.04 -12.34 -8.15
N VAL A 348 7.80 -13.58 -7.89
CA VAL A 348 8.72 -13.50 -6.75
C VAL A 348 10.12 -13.11 -7.27
N ILE A 349 10.73 -12.14 -6.53
CA ILE A 349 12.12 -11.75 -6.90
C ILE A 349 13.07 -12.91 -6.58
N PRO A 350 13.91 -13.20 -7.64
CA PRO A 350 14.88 -14.27 -7.36
C PRO A 350 15.62 -14.06 -6.03
N GLY A 351 15.72 -15.21 -5.32
CA GLY A 351 16.40 -15.13 -4.01
C GLY A 351 16.12 -16.40 -3.19
N VAL A 352 16.65 -16.33 -1.96
CA VAL A 352 16.45 -17.47 -1.03
C VAL A 352 15.57 -17.00 0.14
N TYR A 353 14.48 -17.81 0.35
CA TYR A 353 13.46 -17.29 1.30
C TYR A 353 13.08 -18.41 2.28
N GLY A 354 12.64 -17.89 3.49
CA GLY A 354 11.81 -18.78 4.34
C GLY A 354 10.37 -18.85 3.84
N LEU A 355 9.73 -20.13 3.93
CA LEU A 355 8.29 -20.28 3.61
C LEU A 355 7.47 -20.34 4.90
N HIS A 356 6.63 -19.24 5.00
CA HIS A 356 5.86 -19.06 6.24
C HIS A 356 4.37 -19.26 5.97
N GLY A 357 3.63 -19.49 7.13
CA GLY A 357 2.18 -19.60 6.93
C GLY A 357 1.45 -19.77 8.26
N TRP A 358 0.23 -19.45 8.20
CA TRP A 358 -0.69 -19.85 9.30
C TRP A 358 -2.05 -20.25 8.71
N VAL A 359 -2.68 -21.09 9.57
CA VAL A 359 -3.94 -21.68 9.05
C VAL A 359 -5.07 -21.33 10.01
N PRO A 360 -6.09 -20.57 9.45
CA PRO A 360 -7.22 -20.30 10.35
C PRO A 360 -7.79 -21.60 10.95
N GLY A 361 -8.05 -21.47 12.26
CA GLY A 361 -8.62 -22.67 12.95
C GLY A 361 -7.53 -23.47 13.67
N PHE A 362 -6.29 -23.14 13.33
CA PHE A 362 -5.21 -23.90 14.00
C PHE A 362 -4.25 -22.90 14.65
N ILE A 363 -3.77 -23.21 15.85
CA ILE A 363 -2.87 -22.31 16.61
C ILE A 363 -1.43 -22.47 16.07
N GLY A 364 -0.77 -21.31 15.99
CA GLY A 364 0.69 -21.37 15.70
C GLY A 364 0.97 -20.89 14.27
N ASP A 365 2.33 -20.77 14.14
CA ASP A 365 2.82 -20.31 12.82
C ASP A 365 3.61 -21.44 12.13
N TYR A 366 3.22 -21.55 10.84
CA TYR A 366 3.98 -22.54 10.02
C TYR A 366 5.27 -21.92 9.47
N LEU A 367 6.39 -22.68 9.62
CA LEU A 367 7.66 -22.34 8.93
C LEU A 367 8.28 -23.63 8.37
N HIS A 368 8.39 -23.53 7.04
CA HIS A 368 9.01 -24.69 6.37
C HIS A 368 10.47 -24.87 6.80
N GLN A 369 10.89 -26.13 6.90
CA GLN A 369 12.22 -26.43 7.50
C GLN A 369 13.35 -26.01 6.55
N SER A 370 13.04 -26.14 5.25
CA SER A 370 14.14 -25.77 4.32
C SER A 370 13.82 -24.45 3.63
N LEU A 371 14.98 -23.83 3.21
CA LEU A 371 14.79 -22.56 2.48
C LEU A 371 14.37 -22.83 1.03
N VAL A 372 13.63 -21.84 0.52
CA VAL A 372 13.15 -21.95 -0.88
C VAL A 372 13.94 -20.99 -1.78
N THR A 373 14.48 -21.60 -2.86
CA THR A 373 15.26 -20.76 -3.80
C THR A 373 14.42 -20.50 -5.06
N VAL A 374 14.29 -19.24 -5.33
CA VAL A 374 13.58 -18.84 -6.57
C VAL A 374 14.58 -18.22 -7.55
N SER A 375 14.54 -18.78 -8.78
CA SER A 375 15.41 -18.22 -9.84
C SER A 375 14.58 -17.45 -10.86
N ALA A 376 15.26 -16.53 -11.47
CA ALA A 376 14.55 -15.65 -12.42
C ALA A 376 13.90 -16.48 -13.53
N GLY A 377 12.55 -16.17 -13.80
CA GLY A 377 11.78 -16.75 -14.93
C GLY A 377 11.47 -18.23 -14.73
N SER A 378 11.76 -18.70 -13.47
CA SER A 378 11.52 -20.15 -13.28
C SER A 378 10.28 -20.35 -12.39
N HIS A 379 9.79 -21.64 -12.58
CA HIS A 379 8.70 -22.05 -11.67
C HIS A 379 9.19 -23.20 -10.76
N THR A 380 9.09 -22.91 -9.45
CA THR A 380 9.47 -23.98 -8.50
C THR A 380 8.22 -24.60 -7.87
N HIS A 381 8.16 -25.96 -8.00
CA HIS A 381 7.02 -26.68 -7.37
C HIS A 381 7.49 -27.36 -6.08
N LEU A 382 6.87 -27.00 -4.94
CA LEU A 382 7.37 -27.44 -3.61
C LEU A 382 6.69 -28.74 -3.20
N GLY A 383 5.76 -29.23 -4.03
CA GLY A 383 5.04 -30.48 -3.68
C GLY A 383 4.11 -30.28 -2.48
N ILE A 384 3.94 -31.37 -1.70
CA ILE A 384 2.99 -31.33 -0.56
C ILE A 384 3.77 -30.97 0.71
N LEU A 385 3.26 -29.94 1.34
CA LEU A 385 3.83 -29.49 2.63
C LEU A 385 2.85 -29.80 3.75
N THR A 386 3.52 -30.07 4.97
CA THR A 386 2.60 -30.46 6.07
C THR A 386 2.88 -29.56 7.28
N TYR A 387 1.77 -29.06 7.89
CA TYR A 387 1.84 -28.27 9.13
C TYR A 387 1.22 -29.08 10.28
N SER A 388 2.06 -29.17 11.33
CA SER A 388 1.53 -29.84 12.54
C SER A 388 1.34 -28.80 13.67
N PRO A 389 0.06 -28.48 13.95
CA PRO A 389 -0.21 -27.45 14.95
C PRO A 389 0.24 -27.87 16.35
N LEU A 390 0.54 -26.82 17.18
CA LEU A 390 1.04 -27.06 18.54
C LEU A 390 -0.12 -27.48 19.45
N ARG A 391 -0.29 -28.74 19.44
CA ARG A 391 -1.37 -29.24 20.31
C ARG A 391 -0.89 -30.52 21.03
N ASP A 392 -1.23 -30.56 22.42
CA ASP A 392 -0.78 -31.76 23.18
C ASP A 392 -1.98 -32.66 23.52
N GLY A 393 -3.22 -32.18 23.11
CA GLY A 393 -4.42 -33.01 23.37
C GLY A 393 -5.64 -32.42 22.65
N PRO A 394 -6.84 -33.20 22.77
CA PRO A 394 -8.07 -32.69 22.12
C PRO A 394 -8.60 -31.43 22.82
N THR A 395 -9.22 -30.53 21.97
CA THR A 395 -9.77 -29.27 22.52
C THR A 395 -11.01 -29.59 23.36
N VAL A 396 -11.07 -29.17 24.60
CA VAL A 396 -12.25 -29.41 25.48
C VAL A 396 -13.23 -28.24 25.34
N TRP A 397 -12.69 -27.04 25.24
CA TRP A 397 -13.51 -25.84 24.96
C TRP A 397 -12.60 -24.74 24.39
N GLU A 398 -13.23 -23.76 23.56
CA GLU A 398 -12.49 -22.65 22.90
C GLU A 398 -13.35 -21.37 22.94
N ILE A 399 -12.73 -20.37 23.35
CA ILE A 399 -13.36 -19.03 23.16
C ILE A 399 -12.69 -18.34 21.97
N GLY A 400 -13.61 -18.12 20.98
CA GLY A 400 -13.10 -17.52 19.73
C GLY A 400 -12.67 -18.59 18.72
N PHE A 401 -12.23 -17.97 17.51
CA PHE A 401 -11.75 -18.82 16.40
C PHE A 401 -10.36 -18.33 15.95
N PRO A 402 -9.26 -19.27 16.10
CA PRO A 402 -7.89 -18.82 15.78
C PRO A 402 -7.77 -18.39 14.31
N ASP A 403 -8.28 -17.24 14.08
CA ASP A 403 -8.19 -16.77 12.68
C ASP A 403 -7.63 -15.34 12.66
N ARG A 404 -7.07 -14.96 13.96
CA ARG A 404 -6.37 -13.67 14.16
C ARG A 404 -7.32 -12.50 13.93
N THR A 405 -8.62 -12.81 14.05
CA THR A 405 -9.60 -11.69 14.01
C THR A 405 -10.43 -11.72 15.29
N ALA A 406 -10.92 -10.49 15.52
CA ALA A 406 -11.80 -10.43 16.71
C ALA A 406 -13.27 -10.51 16.30
N GLY A 407 -13.56 -11.08 15.07
CA GLY A 407 -14.91 -11.03 14.45
C GLY A 407 -15.95 -11.78 15.27
N SER A 408 -15.59 -12.70 16.05
CA SER A 408 -16.59 -13.55 16.75
C SER A 408 -16.87 -13.01 18.17
N PHE A 409 -16.20 -11.84 18.47
CA PHE A 409 -16.42 -11.31 19.83
C PHE A 409 -17.43 -10.16 19.76
N TYR A 410 -18.26 -10.12 20.78
CA TYR A 410 -19.27 -9.03 20.86
C TYR A 410 -18.60 -7.70 21.23
N VAL A 411 -18.72 -6.80 20.36
CA VAL A 411 -18.26 -5.44 20.68
C VAL A 411 -19.50 -4.54 20.90
N PRO A 412 -19.79 -4.06 22.14
CA PRO A 412 -21.00 -3.26 22.43
C PRO A 412 -21.01 -1.95 21.62
N ASP A 413 -22.22 -1.52 21.36
CA ASP A 413 -22.35 -0.21 20.67
C ASP A 413 -21.67 0.90 21.50
N VAL A 414 -20.60 1.41 20.92
CA VAL A 414 -19.85 2.45 21.68
C VAL A 414 -20.53 3.80 21.44
N ASN A 415 -20.93 4.53 22.55
CA ASN A 415 -21.26 5.97 22.48
C ASN A 415 -20.26 6.74 21.58
N PRO A 416 -20.75 7.23 20.45
CA PRO A 416 -19.87 7.96 19.51
C PRO A 416 -19.02 9.02 20.22
N MET A 417 -19.48 9.46 21.47
CA MET A 417 -18.67 10.41 22.26
C MET A 417 -17.57 9.70 23.04
N GLN A 418 -17.62 8.33 23.10
CA GLN A 418 -16.61 7.52 23.81
C GLN A 418 -15.74 6.73 22.83
N TYR A 419 -15.76 7.21 21.51
CA TYR A 419 -14.93 6.54 20.50
C TYR A 419 -13.46 6.49 20.97
N ILE A 420 -13.11 5.50 21.75
CA ILE A 420 -11.72 5.32 22.24
C ILE A 420 -11.01 4.29 21.34
N LEU A 421 -10.57 4.67 20.18
CA LEU A 421 -9.68 3.74 19.44
C LEU A 421 -8.37 3.53 20.20
N TYR A 422 -8.21 2.36 20.95
CA TYR A 422 -6.95 1.83 21.50
C TYR A 422 -5.89 1.68 20.40
N LEU A 423 -5.10 2.83 20.03
CA LEU A 423 -3.74 2.41 19.59
C LEU A 423 -2.94 3.67 19.21
N ILE A 424 -2.19 4.26 20.27
CA ILE A 424 -1.12 5.22 19.90
C ILE A 424 0.24 4.50 20.03
N VAL A 425 0.94 4.33 18.83
CA VAL A 425 2.41 4.38 19.08
C VAL A 425 3.10 4.63 17.72
N TYR A 426 4.08 5.74 17.57
CA TYR A 426 5.07 6.40 16.72
C TYR A 426 6.27 5.48 16.44
N GLN A 427 7.02 5.61 15.05
CA GLN A 427 7.21 5.41 13.59
C GLN A 427 8.72 5.33 13.30
N ILE A 428 8.94 4.52 12.02
CA ILE A 428 9.52 4.85 10.71
C ILE A 428 8.49 4.54 9.62
N GLN A 429 8.06 5.68 8.78
CA GLN A 429 6.99 5.63 7.76
C GLN A 429 7.54 6.14 6.42
N VAL A 430 7.53 5.26 5.37
CA VAL A 430 7.86 5.74 4.02
C VAL A 430 6.58 5.67 3.15
N GLN A 431 6.31 6.79 2.46
CA GLN A 431 5.08 6.79 1.65
C GLN A 431 5.21 7.83 0.52
N ALA A 432 4.48 7.62 -0.53
CA ALA A 432 4.25 8.67 -1.54
C ALA A 432 2.82 9.19 -1.42
N ILE A 433 2.72 10.62 -1.58
CA ILE A 433 1.39 11.21 -1.35
C ILE A 433 1.06 12.14 -2.53
N TRP A 434 -0.25 12.02 -2.97
CA TRP A 434 -0.72 12.95 -4.01
C TRP A 434 -1.97 13.69 -3.50
N PHE A 435 -1.96 15.12 -3.61
CA PHE A 435 -3.10 15.93 -3.20
C PHE A 435 -3.87 16.39 -4.45
N MET A 436 -5.23 15.98 -4.47
CA MET A 436 -6.00 16.36 -5.69
C MET A 436 -6.84 17.61 -5.38
N GLY A 437 -7.00 18.61 -6.34
CA GLY A 437 -7.78 19.85 -6.19
C GLY A 437 -9.26 19.60 -6.40
N GLY A 438 -10.20 20.18 -5.50
CA GLY A 438 -11.67 20.20 -5.64
C GLY A 438 -12.12 20.65 -7.03
N ILE A 439 -12.60 19.69 -7.93
CA ILE A 439 -13.05 20.00 -9.31
C ILE A 439 -14.14 21.07 -9.24
N GLN A 440 -13.78 22.39 -9.25
CA GLN A 440 -14.90 23.33 -9.50
C GLN A 440 -15.38 23.21 -10.96
#